data_AF-A0A379X2V9-F1
#
_entry.id   AF-A0A379X2V9-F1
#
_cell.length_a   1.000
_cell.length_b   1.000
_cell.length_c   1.000
_cell.angle_alpha   90.00
_cell.angle_beta   90.00
_cell.angle_gamma   90.00
#
_symmetry.space_group_name_H-M   'P 1'
#
loop_
_entity.id
_entity.type
_entity.pdbx_description
1 polymer ?
#
loop_
_entity_poly.entity_id
_entity_poly.type
_entity_poly.pdbx_seq_one_letter_code
_entity_poly.pdbx_strand_id
1 'polypeptide(L)'
;MSTTTLTRREQRAKAQHFIDTLEGTAFPNSKRIYVTGSQHDIRVPMREIQLSPTLIGGSKDNPQFEENEAVPVYDTSGPLWRS
;
A
#
# COMPACT_ATOMS: atom_id res chain seq x y z
N MET A 1 -23.27 -25.98 23.86
CA MET A 1 -23.09 -24.52 23.67
C MET A 1 -23.96 -24.09 22.50
N SER A 2 -24.89 -23.15 22.71
CA SER A 2 -25.85 -22.75 21.68
C SER A 2 -25.22 -21.75 20.72
N THR A 3 -25.08 -22.08 19.44
CA THR A 3 -24.59 -21.16 18.41
C THR A 3 -25.74 -20.23 18.02
N THR A 4 -25.68 -18.96 18.43
CA THR A 4 -26.67 -17.96 18.05
C THR A 4 -26.55 -17.64 16.55
N THR A 5 -27.56 -18.02 15.76
CA THR A 5 -27.64 -17.71 14.33
C THR A 5 -28.03 -16.24 14.14
N LEU A 6 -27.20 -15.49 13.40
CA LEU A 6 -27.46 -14.08 13.07
C LEU A 6 -28.58 -13.93 12.05
N THR A 7 -29.33 -12.83 12.14
CA THR A 7 -30.28 -12.46 11.08
C THR A 7 -29.53 -12.00 9.83
N ARG A 8 -30.16 -12.10 8.66
CA ARG A 8 -29.60 -11.60 7.39
C ARG A 8 -29.19 -10.12 7.45
N ARG A 9 -29.94 -9.30 8.20
CA ARG A 9 -29.64 -7.87 8.36
C ARG A 9 -28.35 -7.66 9.15
N GLU A 10 -28.17 -8.38 10.25
CA GLU A 10 -26.95 -8.30 11.06
C GLU A 10 -25.73 -8.85 10.33
N GLN A 11 -25.92 -9.91 9.54
CA GLN A 11 -24.85 -10.43 8.66
C GLN A 11 -24.41 -9.37 7.64
N ARG A 12 -25.34 -8.68 6.98
CA ARG A 12 -25.02 -7.61 6.03
C ARG A 12 -24.34 -6.42 6.71
N ALA A 13 -24.85 -5.98 7.86
CA ALA A 13 -24.24 -4.88 8.62
C ALA A 13 -22.81 -5.22 9.06
N LYS A 14 -22.56 -6.44 9.52
CA LYS A 14 -21.21 -6.92 9.87
C LYS A 14 -20.28 -7.00 8.65
N ALA A 15 -20.78 -7.48 7.51
CA ALA A 15 -20.00 -7.53 6.27
C ALA A 15 -19.63 -6.12 5.77
N GLN A 16 -20.57 -5.18 5.82
CA GLN A 16 -20.32 -3.80 5.44
C GLN A 16 -19.27 -3.15 6.35
N HIS A 17 -19.46 -3.26 7.68
CA HIS A 17 -18.49 -2.76 8.64
C HIS A 17 -17.10 -3.39 8.44
N PHE A 18 -17.02 -4.69 8.14
CA PHE A 18 -15.75 -5.35 7.84
C PHE A 18 -15.07 -4.72 6.62
N ILE A 19 -15.80 -4.49 5.52
CA ILE A 19 -15.30 -3.81 4.31
C ILE A 19 -14.82 -2.40 4.66
N ASP A 20 -15.62 -1.61 5.37
CA ASP A 20 -15.29 -0.23 5.72
C ASP A 20 -14.01 -0.18 6.61
N THR A 21 -13.79 -1.18 7.46
CA THR A 21 -12.57 -1.27 8.29
C THR A 21 -11.32 -1.73 7.52
N LEU A 22 -11.44 -2.20 6.28
CA LEU A 22 -10.28 -2.48 5.43
C LEU A 22 -9.66 -1.21 4.84
N GLU A 23 -10.39 -0.07 4.88
CA GLU A 23 -9.92 1.22 4.39
C GLU A 23 -9.01 1.90 5.42
N GLY A 24 -7.77 1.44 5.48
CA GLY A 24 -6.66 2.17 6.05
C GLY A 24 -5.61 2.35 4.97
N THR A 25 -5.00 3.54 4.86
CA THR A 25 -3.78 3.78 4.08
C THR A 25 -2.65 2.91 4.66
N ALA A 26 -2.64 1.63 4.33
CA ALA A 26 -1.77 0.62 4.92
C ALA A 26 -0.30 0.82 4.54
N PHE A 27 -0.02 1.78 3.66
CA PHE A 27 1.27 1.92 3.01
C PHE A 27 1.55 3.39 2.61
N PRO A 28 1.70 4.31 3.57
CA PRO A 28 2.04 5.71 3.28
C PRO A 28 3.34 5.81 2.48
N ASN A 29 3.48 6.89 1.69
CA ASN A 29 4.66 7.16 0.85
C ASN A 29 5.07 5.99 -0.04
N SER A 30 4.12 5.15 -0.44
CA SER A 30 4.38 4.07 -1.39
C SER A 30 3.25 3.89 -2.36
N LYS A 31 3.60 3.51 -3.58
CA LYS A 31 2.66 3.29 -4.67
C LYS A 31 2.87 1.88 -5.23
N ARG A 32 1.77 1.22 -5.56
CA ARG A 32 1.85 -0.06 -6.28
C ARG A 32 2.29 0.18 -7.71
N ILE A 33 3.22 -0.64 -8.19
CA ILE A 33 3.65 -0.72 -9.58
C ILE A 33 3.55 -2.16 -10.07
N TYR A 34 3.60 -2.34 -11.39
CA TYR A 34 3.64 -3.66 -12.01
C TYR A 34 4.84 -3.74 -12.93
N VAL A 35 5.76 -4.65 -12.64
CA VAL A 35 6.95 -4.88 -13.45
C VAL A 35 6.66 -5.98 -14.48
N THR A 36 7.05 -5.74 -15.72
CA THR A 36 6.94 -6.72 -16.81
C THR A 36 8.27 -7.45 -16.95
N GLY A 37 8.22 -8.78 -17.03
CA GLY A 37 9.40 -9.63 -17.25
C GLY A 37 9.59 -10.01 -18.71
N SER A 38 10.35 -11.07 -18.96
CA SER A 38 10.53 -11.65 -20.30
C SER A 38 9.23 -12.21 -20.90
N GLN A 39 8.29 -12.63 -20.05
CA GLN A 39 6.94 -13.02 -20.44
C GLN A 39 6.00 -11.81 -20.34
N HIS A 40 5.59 -11.28 -21.48
CA HIS A 40 4.81 -10.04 -21.59
C HIS A 40 3.42 -10.11 -20.94
N ASP A 41 2.84 -11.30 -20.83
CA ASP A 41 1.52 -11.51 -20.22
C ASP A 41 1.55 -11.50 -18.68
N ILE A 42 2.75 -11.52 -18.08
CA ILE A 42 2.93 -11.57 -16.63
C ILE A 42 3.29 -10.19 -16.10
N ARG A 43 2.53 -9.74 -15.10
CA ARG A 43 2.77 -8.50 -14.37
C ARG A 43 3.06 -8.82 -12.91
N VAL A 44 4.31 -8.59 -12.48
CA VAL A 44 4.73 -8.82 -11.10
C VAL A 44 4.36 -7.61 -10.25
N PRO A 45 3.51 -7.75 -9.22
CA PRO A 45 3.17 -6.64 -8.35
C PRO A 45 4.35 -6.29 -7.45
N MET A 46 4.74 -5.02 -7.45
CA MET A 46 5.72 -4.45 -6.53
C MET A 46 5.15 -3.18 -5.91
N ARG A 47 5.79 -2.67 -4.86
CA ARG A 47 5.54 -1.33 -4.34
C ARG A 47 6.82 -0.53 -4.37
N GLU A 48 6.78 0.68 -4.90
CA GLU A 48 7.88 1.63 -4.77
C GLU A 48 7.66 2.44 -3.49
N ILE A 49 8.63 2.41 -2.60
CA ILE A 49 8.67 3.24 -1.39
C ILE A 49 9.46 4.50 -1.72
N GLN A 50 8.81 5.66 -1.62
CA GLN A 50 9.47 6.94 -1.78
C GLN A 50 10.25 7.27 -0.51
N LEU A 51 11.55 7.52 -0.68
CA LEU A 51 12.43 7.92 0.41
C LEU A 51 12.44 9.44 0.54
N SER A 52 12.71 9.94 1.75
CA SER A 52 12.97 11.37 1.97
C SER A 52 14.29 11.77 1.30
N PRO A 53 14.44 13.01 0.79
CA PRO A 53 15.70 13.50 0.22
C PRO A 53 16.87 13.42 1.21
N THR A 54 18.08 13.17 0.70
CA THR A 54 19.31 13.16 1.50
C THR A 54 19.86 14.58 1.62
N LEU A 55 20.17 15.03 2.83
CA LEU A 55 20.91 16.29 3.03
C LEU A 55 22.37 16.07 2.61
N ILE A 56 22.78 16.71 1.51
CA ILE A 56 24.13 16.56 0.95
C ILE A 56 25.06 17.72 1.28
N GLY A 57 24.53 18.82 1.81
CA GLY A 57 25.33 19.98 2.21
C GLY A 57 24.52 21.26 2.35
N GLY A 58 25.17 22.41 2.11
CA GLY A 58 24.58 23.74 2.25
C GLY A 58 24.82 24.37 3.62
N SER A 59 24.31 25.59 3.80
CA SER A 59 24.32 26.29 5.08
C SER A 59 23.04 26.02 5.86
N LYS A 60 22.99 26.46 7.13
CA LYS A 60 21.78 26.37 7.94
C LYS A 60 20.58 27.09 7.29
N ASP A 61 20.83 28.21 6.61
CA ASP A 61 19.80 29.03 5.98
C ASP A 61 19.49 28.58 4.54
N ASN A 62 20.37 27.79 3.93
CA ASN A 62 20.20 27.25 2.58
C ASN A 62 20.75 25.81 2.48
N PRO A 63 20.03 24.82 3.05
CA PRO A 63 20.42 23.42 2.95
C PRO A 63 20.23 22.90 1.52
N GLN A 64 21.08 21.98 1.11
CA GLN A 64 21.05 21.31 -0.20
C GLN A 64 20.66 19.85 -0.02
N PHE A 65 19.63 19.43 -0.75
CA PHE A 65 19.10 18.07 -0.72
C PHE A 65 19.22 17.41 -2.08
N GLU A 66 19.37 16.09 -2.07
CA GLU A 66 19.33 15.24 -3.24
C GLU A 66 18.15 14.26 -3.11
N GLU A 67 17.33 14.17 -4.15
CA GLU A 67 16.22 13.21 -4.20
C GLU A 67 16.76 11.78 -4.26
N ASN A 68 16.19 10.90 -3.44
CA ASN A 68 16.55 9.48 -3.46
C ASN A 68 15.66 8.71 -4.42
N GLU A 69 16.24 7.75 -5.14
CA GLU A 69 15.47 6.80 -5.94
C GLU A 69 14.53 5.97 -5.03
N ALA A 70 13.33 5.70 -5.54
CA ALA A 70 12.37 4.89 -4.82
C ALA A 70 12.83 3.43 -4.75
N VAL A 71 12.54 2.76 -3.64
CA VAL A 71 12.94 1.37 -3.42
C VAL A 71 11.79 0.44 -3.79
N PRO A 72 11.91 -0.41 -4.83
CA PRO A 72 10.89 -1.41 -5.14
C PRO A 72 10.97 -2.60 -4.18
N VAL A 73 9.84 -2.95 -3.58
CA VAL A 73 9.66 -4.13 -2.71
C VAL A 73 8.56 -5.03 -3.24
N TYR A 74 8.67 -6.34 -2.98
CA TYR A 74 7.67 -7.32 -3.40
C TYR A 74 6.33 -7.09 -2.68
N ASP A 75 5.23 -7.13 -3.43
CA ASP A 75 3.90 -6.79 -2.90
C ASP A 75 2.96 -8.01 -2.81
N THR A 76 2.71 -8.46 -1.58
CA THR A 76 1.80 -9.59 -1.27
C THR A 76 0.39 -9.16 -0.91
N SER A 77 0.04 -7.87 -1.00
CA SER A 77 -1.28 -7.35 -0.59
C SER A 77 -2.44 -7.87 -1.46
N GLY A 78 -2.17 -8.39 -2.66
CA GLY A 78 -3.24 -8.87 -3.54
C GLY A 78 -4.13 -7.73 -4.09
N PRO A 79 -5.27 -8.03 -4.75
CA PRO A 79 -6.03 -7.05 -5.54
C PRO A 79 -6.82 -6.03 -4.73
N LEU A 80 -7.12 -6.34 -3.47
CA LEU A 80 -8.08 -5.60 -2.64
C LEU A 80 -7.56 -4.23 -2.18
N TRP A 81 -6.25 -4.09 -1.97
CA TRP A 81 -5.64 -2.82 -1.57
C TRP A 81 -5.29 -2.01 -2.81
N ARG A 82 -6.23 -1.15 -3.22
CA ARG A 82 -5.95 -0.07 -4.16
C ARG A 82 -5.42 1.12 -3.35
N SER A 83 -4.11 1.37 -3.47
CA SER A 83 -3.53 2.68 -3.14
C SER A 83 -3.79 3.66 -4.27
#